data_AF-A0A7Y2K1F2-F1
#
_entry.id   AF-A0A7Y2K1F2-F1
#
_cell.length_a   1.000
_cell.length_b   1.000
_cell.length_c   1.000
_cell.angle_alpha   90.00
_cell.angle_beta   90.00
_cell.angle_gamma   90.00
#
_symmetry.space_group_name_H-M   'P 1'
#
loop_
_entity.id
_entity.type
_entity.pdbx_description
1 polymer ?
#
loop_
_entity_poly.entity_id
_entity_poly.type
_entity_poly.pdbx_seq_one_letter_code
_entity_poly.pdbx_strand_id
1 'polypeptide(L)' 'MRNNYANTAQLKELMTAPPMTAARHAEVMRQRNAKRRMIEEAREAKKADDPFDSDKR' A
#
# COMPACT_ATOMS: atom_id res chain seq x y z
N MET A 1 5.28 -15.80 -7.64
CA MET A 1 3.83 -15.65 -7.36
C MET A 1 3.66 -15.21 -5.92
N ARG A 2 2.98 -14.09 -5.67
CA ARG A 2 2.71 -13.61 -4.31
C ARG A 2 1.52 -14.41 -3.77
N ASN A 3 1.76 -15.27 -2.80
CA ASN A 3 0.75 -16.23 -2.32
C ASN A 3 -0.27 -15.49 -1.45
N ASN A 4 -1.46 -15.22 -1.99
CA ASN A 4 -2.51 -14.46 -1.28
C ASN A 4 -3.11 -15.24 -0.10
N TYR A 5 -2.92 -16.56 -0.06
CA TYR A 5 -3.35 -17.43 1.03
C TYR A 5 -2.43 -17.42 2.26
N ALA A 6 -1.25 -16.79 2.18
CA ALA A 6 -0.35 -16.65 3.31
C ALA A 6 -0.80 -15.57 4.31
N ASN A 7 -1.79 -14.75 3.94
CA ASN A 7 -2.31 -13.66 4.77
C ASN A 7 -3.78 -13.92 5.13
N THR A 8 -4.04 -15.08 5.72
CA THR A 8 -5.34 -15.44 6.26
C THR A 8 -5.22 -15.53 7.78
N ALA A 9 -5.75 -14.54 8.50
CA ALA A 9 -5.93 -14.64 9.95
C ALA A 9 -7.22 -15.42 10.23
N GLN A 10 -7.19 -16.32 11.22
CA GLN A 10 -8.42 -17.00 11.64
C GLN A 10 -9.33 -16.03 12.39
N LEU A 11 -10.65 -16.22 12.29
CA LEU A 11 -11.62 -15.34 12.96
C LEU A 11 -11.36 -15.21 14.47
N LYS A 12 -10.99 -16.33 15.11
CA LYS A 12 -10.64 -16.35 16.54
C LYS A 12 -9.50 -15.39 16.85
N GLU A 13 -8.45 -15.40 16.04
CA GLU A 13 -7.28 -14.53 16.22
C GLU A 13 -7.63 -13.05 16.04
N LEU A 14 -8.50 -12.73 15.06
CA LEU A 14 -8.98 -11.37 14.85
C LEU A 14 -9.80 -10.84 16.04
N MET A 15 -10.64 -11.70 16.63
CA MET A 15 -11.50 -11.35 17.77
C MET A 15 -10.74 -11.23 19.09
N THR A 16 -9.62 -11.93 19.23
CA THR A 16 -8.80 -11.91 20.46
C THR A 16 -7.55 -11.05 20.34
N ALA A 17 -7.31 -10.42 19.19
CA ALA A 17 -6.16 -9.56 18.99
C ALA A 17 -6.27 -8.32 19.91
N PRO A 18 -5.19 -7.94 20.63
CA PRO A 18 -5.21 -6.73 21.42
C PRO A 18 -5.32 -5.49 20.52
N PRO A 19 -5.96 -4.40 21.00
CA PRO A 19 -6.03 -3.16 20.24
C PRO A 19 -4.62 -2.62 19.98
N MET A 20 -4.37 -2.23 18.73
CA MET A 20 -3.08 -1.67 18.34
C MET A 20 -2.82 -0.35 19.08
N THR A 21 -1.60 -0.15 19.57
CA THR A 21 -1.23 1.11 20.22
C THR A 21 -1.15 2.26 19.20
N ALA A 22 -1.41 3.50 19.65
CA ALA A 22 -1.35 4.68 18.80
C ALA A 22 0.02 4.85 18.11
N ALA A 23 1.12 4.58 18.84
CA ALA A 23 2.48 4.64 18.31
C ALA A 23 2.69 3.62 17.17
N ARG A 24 2.23 2.39 17.37
CA ARG A 24 2.33 1.34 16.34
C ARG A 24 1.47 1.66 15.13
N HIS A 25 0.25 2.17 15.34
CA HIS A 25 -0.63 2.61 14.26
C HIS A 25 0.02 3.72 13.41
N ALA A 26 0.62 4.73 14.06
CA ALA A 26 1.32 5.81 13.35
C ALA A 26 2.50 5.29 12.50
N GLU A 27 3.26 4.34 13.02
CA GLU A 27 4.36 3.69 12.27
C GLU A 27 3.84 2.95 11.03
N VAL A 28 2.79 2.14 11.19
CA VAL A 28 2.16 1.42 10.07
C VAL A 28 1.67 2.42 9.00
N MET A 29 1.07 3.53 9.41
CA MET A 29 0.61 4.55 8.46
C MET A 29 1.77 5.23 7.72
N ARG A 30 2.89 5.54 8.39
CA ARG A 30 4.09 6.05 7.72
C ARG A 30 4.59 5.10 6.64
N GLN A 31 4.68 3.80 6.95
CA GLN A 31 5.11 2.78 5.99
C GLN A 31 4.14 2.65 4.80
N ARG A 32 2.82 2.70 5.05
CA ARG A 32 1.81 2.66 3.98
C ARG A 32 1.89 3.87 3.07
N ASN A 33 2.08 5.06 3.64
CA ASN A 33 2.20 6.30 2.87
C ASN A 33 3.47 6.30 2.02
N ALA A 34 4.61 5.87 2.57
CA ALA A 34 5.85 5.76 1.81
C ALA A 34 5.69 4.82 0.60
N LYS A 35 5.13 3.61 0.80
CA LYS A 35 4.85 2.67 -0.29
C LYS A 35 3.91 3.24 -1.34
N ARG A 36 2.89 4.00 -0.93
CA ARG A 36 1.95 4.64 -1.84
C ARG A 36 2.63 5.70 -2.71
N ARG A 37 3.42 6.59 -2.08
CA ARG A 37 4.20 7.62 -2.79
C ARG A 37 5.14 7.00 -3.82
N MET A 38 5.86 5.94 -3.47
CA MET A 38 6.74 5.25 -4.42
C MET A 38 5.98 4.71 -5.65
N ILE A 39 4.77 4.19 -5.46
CA ILE A 39 3.94 3.69 -6.57
C ILE A 39 3.41 4.85 -7.41
N GLU A 40 2.98 5.94 -6.77
CA GLU A 40 2.49 7.14 -7.45
C GLU A 40 3.60 7.81 -8.26
N GLU A 41 4.78 8.01 -7.68
CA GLU A 41 5.98 8.54 -8.35
C GLU A 41 6.37 7.67 -9.55
N ALA A 42 6.38 6.33 -9.38
CA ALA A 42 6.68 5.42 -10.49
C ALA A 42 5.61 5.44 -11.59
N ARG A 43 4.34 5.69 -11.24
CA ARG A 43 3.26 5.85 -12.23
C ARG A 43 3.40 7.18 -12.98
N GLU A 44 3.71 8.25 -12.27
CA GLU A 44 3.89 9.57 -12.88
C GLU A 44 5.11 9.61 -13.81
N ALA A 45 6.22 8.99 -13.41
CA ALA A 45 7.40 8.85 -14.26
C ALA A 45 7.07 8.11 -15.58
N LYS A 46 6.31 7.00 -15.49
CA LYS A 46 5.86 6.27 -16.69
C LYS A 46 4.92 7.08 -17.58
N LYS A 47 4.10 7.93 -16.99
CA LYS A 47 3.18 8.80 -17.71
C LYS A 47 3.93 9.93 -18.43
N ALA A 48 4.94 10.50 -17.78
CA ALA A 48 5.81 11.51 -18.37
C ALA A 48 6.62 10.98 -19.56
N ASP A 49 6.99 9.70 -19.54
CA ASP A 49 7.74 9.02 -20.60
C ASP A 49 6.85 8.49 -21.75
N ASP A 50 5.52 8.63 -21.68
CA ASP A 50 4.59 8.15 -22.73
C ASP A 50 4.27 9.27 -23.74
N PRO A 51 4.83 9.25 -24.97
CA PRO A 51 4.59 10.27 -25.99
C PRO A 51 3.15 10.26 -26.55
N PHE A 52 2.32 9.27 -26.20
CA PHE A 52 0.92 9.20 -26.63
C PHE A 52 -0.08 9.79 -25.61
N ASP A 53 0.36 10.13 -24.39
CA ASP A 53 -0.51 10.71 -23.36
C ASP A 53 -0.46 12.26 -23.33
N SER A 54 0.47 12.87 -24.08
CA SER A 54 0.55 14.33 -24.27
C SER A 54 -0.49 14.89 -25.25
N ASP A 55 -1.15 14.04 -26.04
CA ASP A 55 -2.00 14.45 -27.19
C ASP A 55 -3.51 14.37 -26.92
N LYS A 56 -3.93 14.07 -25.67
CA LYS A 56 -5.35 13.98 -25.28
C LYS A 56 -5.84 15.07 -24.30
N ARG A 57 -5.21 16.24 -24.30
CA ARG A 57 -5.66 17.40 -23.51
C ARG A 57 -6.12 18.55 -24.38
#